data_AF-A0A961JTR2-F1
#
_entry.id   AF-A0A961JTR2-F1
#
_cell.length_a   1.000
_cell.length_b   1.000
_cell.length_c   1.000
_cell.angle_alpha   90.00
_cell.angle_beta   90.00
_cell.angle_gamma   90.00
#
_symmetry.space_group_name_H-M   'P 1'
#
loop_
_entity.id
_entity.type
_entity.pdbx_description
1 polymer ?
#
loop_
_entity_poly.entity_id
_entity_poly.type
_entity_poly.pdbx_seq_one_letter_code
_entity_poly.pdbx_strand_id
1 'polypeptide(L)' 'SVEADARDPKTALQEWAQARGMTPPAYTETARSGPDHAPTFTIEARLDNGTAATASAASKRAAEQAAAKALLDMVEDA' A
#
# COMPACT_ATOMS: atom_id res chain seq x y z
N SER A 1 4.89 -25.70 0.66
CA SER A 1 3.72 -24.86 0.37
C SER A 1 3.89 -23.51 1.06
N VAL A 2 4.70 -22.61 0.49
CA VAL A 2 4.96 -21.26 1.04
C VAL A 2 5.49 -20.33 -0.07
N GLU A 3 4.84 -20.24 -1.23
CA GLU A 3 5.32 -19.35 -2.31
C GLU A 3 4.20 -18.68 -3.12
N ALA A 4 2.98 -18.61 -2.59
CA ALA A 4 1.89 -17.91 -3.29
C ALA A 4 1.93 -16.38 -3.13
N ASP A 5 2.72 -15.83 -2.19
CA ASP A 5 2.46 -14.47 -1.68
C ASP A 5 3.71 -13.57 -1.48
N ALA A 6 4.84 -13.89 -2.10
CA ALA A 6 6.07 -13.10 -1.98
C ALA A 6 6.28 -12.12 -3.15
N ARG A 7 5.23 -11.73 -3.88
CA ARG A 7 5.32 -10.62 -4.82
C ARG A 7 5.21 -9.33 -4.03
N ASP A 8 6.21 -8.46 -4.14
CA ASP A 8 6.21 -7.15 -3.46
C ASP A 8 4.91 -6.41 -3.80
N PRO A 9 4.00 -6.18 -2.84
CA PRO A 9 2.66 -5.66 -3.14
C PRO A 9 2.68 -4.26 -3.77
N LYS A 10 3.74 -3.47 -3.55
CA LYS A 10 3.89 -2.19 -4.27
C LYS A 10 4.17 -2.41 -5.75
N THR A 11 5.01 -3.39 -6.08
CA THR A 11 5.30 -3.79 -7.46
C THR A 11 4.05 -4.36 -8.13
N ALA A 12 3.34 -5.27 -7.46
CA ALA A 12 2.12 -5.88 -8.00
C ALA A 12 1.01 -4.83 -8.25
N LEU A 13 0.80 -3.91 -7.30
CA LEU A 13 -0.16 -2.81 -7.47
C LEU A 13 0.25 -1.85 -8.59
N GLN A 14 1.55 -1.59 -8.76
CA GLN A 14 2.03 -0.77 -9.89
C GLN A 14 1.79 -1.46 -11.23
N GLU A 15 2.08 -2.76 -11.34
CA GLU A 15 1.80 -3.54 -12.56
C GLU A 15 0.30 -3.54 -12.87
N TRP A 16 -0.55 -3.73 -11.85
CA TRP A 16 -2.01 -3.69 -11.97
C TRP A 16 -2.51 -2.33 -12.50
N ALA A 17 -1.95 -1.23 -11.99
CA ALA A 17 -2.29 0.14 -12.41
C ALA A 17 -1.84 0.40 -13.85
N GLN A 18 -0.61 0.02 -14.18
CA GLN A 18 -0.04 0.18 -15.51
C GLN A 18 -0.83 -0.61 -16.57
N ALA A 19 -1.25 -1.84 -16.27
CA ALA A 19 -2.09 -2.64 -17.16
C ALA A 19 -3.43 -1.97 -17.51
N ARG A 20 -3.87 -1.00 -16.69
CA ARG A 20 -5.09 -0.21 -16.89
C ARG A 20 -4.83 1.20 -17.42
N GLY A 21 -3.59 1.49 -17.83
CA GLY A 21 -3.21 2.81 -18.35
C GLY A 21 -3.19 3.91 -17.28
N MET A 22 -3.21 3.57 -16.00
CA MET A 22 -3.11 4.51 -14.89
C MET A 22 -1.64 4.88 -14.62
N THR A 23 -1.42 6.03 -14.00
CA THR A 23 -0.11 6.38 -13.44
C THR A 23 0.23 5.47 -12.25
N PRO A 24 1.53 5.33 -11.89
CA PRO A 24 1.92 4.58 -10.69
C PRO A 24 1.19 5.09 -9.42
N PRO A 25 0.84 4.20 -8.47
CA PRO A 25 0.16 4.60 -7.25
C PRO A 25 0.96 5.59 -6.41
N ALA A 26 0.29 6.57 -5.83
CA ALA A 26 0.87 7.53 -4.89
C ALA A 26 0.81 6.98 -3.45
N TYR A 27 1.82 7.33 -2.65
CA TYR A 27 1.91 6.96 -1.23
C TYR A 27 2.08 8.21 -0.38
N THR A 28 1.21 8.40 0.62
CA THR A 28 1.23 9.58 1.49
C THR A 28 1.17 9.16 2.95
N GLU A 29 2.05 9.71 3.80
CA GLU A 29 1.92 9.58 5.25
C GLU A 29 0.83 10.51 5.75
N THR A 30 -0.24 9.92 6.29
CA THR A 30 -1.43 10.66 6.76
C THR A 30 -1.43 10.85 8.27
N ALA A 31 -0.71 10.00 9.02
CA ALA A 31 -0.54 10.16 10.45
C ALA A 31 0.76 9.51 10.96
N ARG A 32 1.26 10.05 12.06
CA ARG A 32 2.29 9.44 12.90
C ARG A 32 1.88 9.57 14.35
N SER A 33 1.94 8.47 15.09
CA SER A 33 1.58 8.39 16.50
C SER A 33 2.57 7.52 17.27
N GLY A 34 2.38 7.41 18.59
CA GLY A 34 3.26 6.64 19.47
C GLY A 34 4.50 7.42 19.92
N PRO A 35 5.23 6.88 20.91
CA PRO A 35 6.45 7.51 21.41
C PRO A 35 7.59 7.40 20.41
N ASP A 36 8.63 8.22 20.57
CA ASP A 36 9.77 8.29 19.63
C ASP A 36 10.47 6.94 19.41
N HIS A 37 10.47 6.08 20.42
CA HIS A 37 11.08 4.74 20.38
C HIS A 37 10.13 3.64 19.90
N ALA A 38 8.84 3.93 19.71
CA ALA A 38 7.85 3.01 19.16
C ALA A 38 6.81 3.76 18.30
N PRO A 39 7.25 4.40 17.21
CA PRO A 39 6.34 5.14 16.34
C PRO A 39 5.42 4.19 15.58
N THR A 40 4.20 4.63 15.31
CA THR A 40 3.27 4.02 14.36
C THR A 40 3.02 5.02 13.23
N PHE A 41 3.26 4.59 12.00
CA PHE A 41 3.06 5.38 10.79
C PHE A 41 1.82 4.88 10.08
N THR A 42 0.96 5.80 9.64
CA THR A 42 -0.19 5.52 8.79
C THR A 42 0.09 6.04 7.39
N ILE A 43 0.03 5.15 6.40
CA ILE A 43 0.24 5.47 4.98
C ILE A 43 -1.05 5.19 4.22
N GLU A 44 -1.38 6.08 3.30
CA GLU A 44 -2.39 5.88 2.25
C GLU A 44 -1.69 5.52 0.93
N ALA A 45 -2.11 4.43 0.29
CA ALA A 45 -1.84 4.14 -1.12
C ALA A 45 -3.06 4.60 -1.95
N ARG A 46 -2.82 5.27 -3.08
CA ARG A 46 -3.88 5.85 -3.93
C ARG A 46 -3.61 5.64 -5.41
N LEU A 47 -4.62 5.16 -6.13
CA LEU A 47 -4.65 5.03 -7.59
C LEU A 47 -5.09 6.35 -8.25
N ASP A 48 -4.78 6.50 -9.54
CA ASP A 48 -5.10 7.67 -10.37
C ASP A 48 -6.63 7.97 -10.41
N ASN A 49 -7.45 6.92 -10.39
CA ASN A 49 -8.91 7.04 -10.36
C ASN A 49 -9.49 7.44 -8.98
N GLY A 50 -8.63 7.70 -7.99
CA GLY A 50 -9.02 8.11 -6.65
C GLY A 50 -9.27 6.98 -5.66
N THR A 51 -9.32 5.71 -6.10
CA THR A 51 -9.42 4.56 -5.19
C THR A 51 -8.18 4.51 -4.29
N ALA A 52 -8.39 4.31 -3.00
CA ALA A 52 -7.32 4.36 -2.01
C ALA A 52 -7.56 3.38 -0.85
N ALA A 53 -6.47 2.94 -0.24
CA ALA A 53 -6.49 2.18 1.00
C ALA A 53 -5.39 2.67 1.95
N THR A 54 -5.64 2.56 3.25
CA THR A 54 -4.70 2.98 4.30
C THR A 54 -4.25 1.81 5.16
N ALA A 55 -2.99 1.82 5.58
CA ALA A 55 -2.49 0.88 6.59
C ALA A 55 -1.53 1.56 7.56
N SER A 56 -1.41 0.98 8.76
CA SER A 56 -0.49 1.45 9.79
C SER A 56 0.53 0.40 10.19
N ALA A 57 1.78 0.81 10.44
CA ALA A 57 2.84 -0.09 10.89
C ALA A 57 3.94 0.66 11.65
N ALA A 58 4.85 -0.11 12.29
CA ALA A 58 5.97 0.42 13.06
C ALA A 58 7.07 1.09 12.22
N SER A 59 7.00 0.99 10.88
CA SER A 59 7.89 1.71 9.97
C SER A 59 7.12 2.17 8.73
N LYS A 60 7.56 3.27 8.11
CA LYS A 60 6.96 3.79 6.86
C LYS A 60 6.93 2.73 5.76
N ARG A 61 8.05 2.03 5.55
CA ARG A 61 8.15 0.96 4.53
C ARG A 61 7.12 -0.15 4.77
N ALA A 62 6.95 -0.59 6.01
CA ALA A 62 5.97 -1.63 6.33
C ALA A 62 4.52 -1.12 6.12
N ALA A 63 4.25 0.13 6.47
CA ALA A 63 2.94 0.74 6.27
C ALA A 63 2.62 0.93 4.78
N GLU A 64 3.60 1.33 3.95
CA GLU A 64 3.45 1.40 2.49
C GLU A 64 3.12 0.03 1.88
N GLN A 65 3.86 -1.02 2.26
CA GLN A 65 3.65 -2.38 1.76
C GLN A 65 2.26 -2.91 2.15
N ALA A 66 1.84 -2.66 3.40
CA ALA A 66 0.51 -3.03 3.87
C ALA A 66 -0.61 -2.25 3.18
N ALA A 67 -0.42 -0.94 2.93
CA ALA A 67 -1.39 -0.11 2.20
C ALA A 67 -1.50 -0.55 0.74
N ALA A 68 -0.37 -0.89 0.10
CA ALA A 68 -0.35 -1.43 -1.25
C ALA A 68 -1.10 -2.75 -1.34
N LYS A 69 -0.85 -3.67 -0.40
CA LYS A 69 -1.54 -4.96 -0.34
C LYS A 69 -3.05 -4.76 -0.18
N ALA A 70 -3.46 -3.92 0.79
CA ALA A 70 -4.87 -3.65 1.04
C ALA A 70 -5.58 -3.05 -0.19
N LEU A 71 -4.90 -2.15 -0.92
CA LEU A 71 -5.46 -1.58 -2.14
C LEU A 71 -5.52 -2.60 -3.28
N LEU A 72 -4.49 -3.44 -3.43
CA LEU A 72 -4.46 -4.49 -4.44
C LEU A 72 -5.59 -5.50 -4.21
N ASP A 73 -5.72 -6.02 -2.99
CA ASP A 73 -6.79 -6.95 -2.61
C ASP A 73 -8.17 -6.33 -2.95
N MET A 74 -8.39 -5.05 -2.61
CA MET A 74 -9.64 -4.33 -2.88
C MET A 74 -9.97 -4.26 -4.38
N VAL A 75 -8.98 -4.09 -5.26
CA VAL A 75 -9.21 -3.89 -6.70
C VAL A 75 -9.10 -5.16 -7.52
N GLU A 76 -8.63 -6.26 -6.94
CA GLU A 76 -8.69 -7.60 -7.52
C GLU A 76 -10.01 -8.31 -7.18
N ASP A 77 -10.64 -7.97 -6.05
CA ASP A 77 -11.94 -8.51 -5.63
C ASP A 77 -13.17 -7.78 -6.24
N ALA A 78 -12.95 -6.68 -6.98
CA ALA A 78 -13.99 -5.82 -7.56
C ALA A 78 -14.30 -6.16 -9.03
#